data_AF-A0A849QK38-F1
#
_entry.id   AF-A0A849QK38-F1
#
_cell.length_a   1.000
_cell.length_b   1.000
_cell.length_c   1.000
_cell.angle_alpha   90.00
_cell.angle_beta   90.00
_cell.angle_gamma   90.00
#
_symmetry.space_group_name_H-M   'P 1'
#
loop_
_entity.id
_entity.type
_entity.pdbx_description
1 polymer ?
#
loop_
_entity_poly.entity_id
_entity_poly.type
_entity_poly.pdbx_seq_one_letter_code
_entity_poly.pdbx_strand_id
1 'polypeptide(L)'
;MTYIRKFKRENKDGTIKTYYAEVESVREGDKVVQRYIRSLGTDPEHPTNIPIEPTHFSYLSLRLMQGSLTPNDLFEMLENMGQPVKKADLKRLGIHYDFEKKTYSISLFYQKNSK
;
A
#
# COMPACT_ATOMS: atom_id res chain seq x y z
N MET A 1 -14.15 -12.40 5.47
CA MET A 1 -12.79 -12.97 5.29
C MET A 1 -12.24 -12.45 3.98
N THR A 2 -11.06 -11.82 4.02
CA THR A 2 -10.45 -11.18 2.84
C THR A 2 -9.52 -12.15 2.10
N TYR A 3 -9.40 -11.99 0.79
CA TYR A 3 -8.47 -12.75 -0.05
C TYR A 3 -7.92 -11.88 -1.18
N ILE A 4 -6.83 -12.35 -1.78
CA ILE A 4 -6.17 -11.67 -2.90
C ILE A 4 -6.85 -12.10 -4.19
N ARG A 5 -7.37 -11.12 -4.92
CA ARG A 5 -7.92 -11.30 -6.26
C ARG A 5 -6.95 -10.79 -7.31
N LYS A 6 -6.81 -11.57 -8.37
CA LYS A 6 -6.02 -11.25 -9.55
C LYS A 6 -6.90 -10.63 -10.65
N PHE A 7 -6.39 -9.60 -11.30
CA PHE A 7 -7.02 -8.91 -12.44
C PHE A 7 -5.99 -8.82 -13.57
N LYS A 8 -6.40 -9.04 -14.81
CA LYS A 8 -5.60 -8.73 -15.99
C LYS A 8 -6.11 -7.44 -16.59
N ARG A 9 -5.23 -6.50 -16.87
CA ARG A 9 -5.58 -5.22 -17.51
C ARG A 9 -4.68 -5.00 -18.71
N GLU A 10 -5.31 -4.69 -19.84
CA GLU A 10 -4.63 -4.25 -21.05
C GLU A 10 -4.35 -2.75 -20.94
N ASN A 11 -3.10 -2.37 -21.16
CA ASN A 11 -2.66 -0.98 -21.18
C ASN A 11 -2.87 -0.40 -22.58
N LYS A 12 -2.81 0.94 -22.69
CA LYS A 12 -2.96 1.65 -23.98
C LYS A 12 -1.92 1.26 -25.04
N ASP A 13 -0.80 0.69 -24.62
CA ASP A 13 0.30 0.20 -25.47
C ASP A 13 0.13 -1.26 -25.92
N GLY A 14 -1.00 -1.90 -25.59
CA GLY A 14 -1.28 -3.31 -25.90
C GLY A 14 -0.64 -4.32 -24.93
N THR A 15 0.10 -3.86 -23.91
CA THR A 15 0.69 -4.76 -22.92
C THR A 15 -0.35 -5.23 -21.90
N ILE A 16 -0.36 -6.53 -21.59
CA ILE A 16 -1.22 -7.09 -20.54
C ILE A 16 -0.44 -7.12 -19.23
N LYS A 17 -0.89 -6.36 -18.23
CA LYS A 17 -0.35 -6.41 -16.87
C LYS A 17 -1.31 -7.12 -15.92
N THR A 18 -0.72 -7.89 -15.00
CA THR A 18 -1.45 -8.52 -13.91
C THR A 18 -1.43 -7.60 -12.70
N TYR A 19 -2.60 -7.31 -12.15
CA TYR A 19 -2.79 -6.56 -10.93
C TYR A 19 -3.44 -7.43 -9.87
N TYR A 20 -3.20 -7.08 -8.62
CA TYR A 20 -3.74 -7.76 -7.46
C TYR A 20 -4.50 -6.75 -6.61
N ALA A 21 -5.58 -7.19 -5.99
CA ALA A 21 -6.29 -6.43 -4.98
C ALA A 21 -6.70 -7.33 -3.82
N GLU A 22 -6.75 -6.76 -2.63
CA GLU A 22 -7.43 -7.38 -1.51
C GLU A 22 -8.93 -7.11 -1.66
N VAL A 23 -9.73 -8.18 -1.61
CA VAL A 23 -11.19 -8.12 -1.71
C VAL A 23 -11.83 -8.95 -0.60
N GLU A 24 -13.09 -8.66 -0.33
CA GLU A 24 -13.92 -9.45 0.57
C GLU A 24 -15.19 -9.92 -0.15
N SER A 25 -15.57 -11.17 0.07
CA SER A 25 -16.88 -11.66 -0.37
C SER A 25 -17.92 -11.31 0.69
N VAL A 26 -18.86 -10.45 0.34
CA VAL A 26 -19.98 -10.03 1.20
C VAL A 26 -21.28 -10.53 0.58
N ARG A 27 -22.18 -11.09 1.38
CA ARG A 27 -23.52 -11.47 0.92
C ARG A 27 -24.44 -10.26 1.03
N GLU A 28 -24.94 -9.80 -0.12
CA GLU A 28 -25.92 -8.71 -0.22
C GLU A 28 -27.20 -9.32 -0.80
N GLY A 29 -28.16 -9.63 0.09
CA GLY A 29 -29.36 -10.38 -0.24
C GLY A 29 -29.06 -11.80 -0.74
N ASP A 30 -29.54 -12.11 -1.94
CA ASP A 30 -29.36 -13.43 -2.58
C ASP A 30 -28.07 -13.57 -3.39
N LYS A 31 -27.23 -12.52 -3.44
CA LYS A 31 -25.98 -12.53 -4.21
C LYS A 31 -24.77 -12.37 -3.30
N VAL A 32 -23.67 -13.00 -3.69
CA VAL A 32 -22.35 -12.77 -3.10
C VAL A 32 -21.62 -11.79 -4.00
N VAL A 33 -21.30 -10.61 -3.45
CA VAL A 33 -20.60 -9.52 -4.15
C VAL A 33 -19.18 -9.42 -3.60
N GLN A 34 -18.23 -9.16 -4.49
CA GLN A 34 -16.85 -8.89 -4.11
C GLN A 34 -16.68 -7.40 -3.83
N ARG A 35 -16.54 -7.03 -2.56
CA ARG A 35 -16.23 -5.66 -2.14
C ARG A 35 -14.72 -5.43 -2.24
N TYR A 36 -14.34 -4.40 -2.99
CA TYR A 36 -12.94 -4.01 -3.11
C TYR A 36 -12.45 -3.34 -1.83
N ILE A 37 -11.29 -3.77 -1.31
CA ILE A 37 -10.65 -3.17 -0.13
C ILE A 37 -9.50 -2.26 -0.57
N ARG A 38 -8.49 -2.81 -1.25
CA ARG A 38 -7.31 -2.06 -1.70
C ARG A 38 -6.58 -2.73 -2.86
N SER A 39 -5.83 -1.94 -3.61
CA SER A 39 -4.90 -2.41 -4.63
C SER A 39 -3.62 -2.91 -3.96
N LEU A 40 -3.09 -4.00 -4.48
CA LEU A 40 -1.78 -4.53 -4.13
C LEU A 40 -0.79 -4.33 -5.30
N GLY A 41 -1.15 -3.53 -6.30
CA GLY A 41 -0.29 -3.30 -7.46
C GLY A 41 -0.10 -4.57 -8.28
N THR A 42 1.12 -4.77 -8.78
CA THR A 42 1.49 -5.95 -9.59
C THR A 42 2.17 -7.04 -8.76
N ASP A 43 2.45 -6.78 -7.49
CA ASP A 43 3.09 -7.71 -6.57
C ASP A 43 2.26 -7.79 -5.26
N PRO A 44 1.54 -8.91 -5.03
CA PRO A 44 0.69 -9.05 -3.87
C PRO A 44 1.46 -9.23 -2.55
N GLU A 45 2.72 -9.68 -2.60
CA GLU A 45 3.58 -9.84 -1.42
C GLU A 45 4.28 -8.53 -1.06
N HIS A 46 4.57 -7.70 -2.05
CA HIS A 46 5.14 -6.36 -1.91
C HIS A 46 4.21 -5.27 -2.50
N PRO A 47 3.04 -5.05 -1.88
CA PRO A 47 2.03 -4.14 -2.42
C PRO A 47 2.56 -2.72 -2.54
N THR A 48 2.46 -2.18 -3.75
CA THR A 48 2.96 -0.89 -4.26
C THR A 48 3.84 -0.12 -3.26
N ASN A 49 5.14 -0.38 -3.34
CA ASN A 49 6.18 0.38 -2.67
C ASN A 49 6.15 1.84 -3.14
N ILE A 50 5.89 2.76 -2.22
CA ILE A 50 5.95 4.20 -2.49
C ILE A 50 7.43 4.59 -2.50
N PRO A 51 7.99 5.05 -3.63
CA PRO A 51 9.35 5.53 -3.66
C PRO A 51 9.49 6.74 -2.75
N ILE A 52 10.56 6.79 -1.95
CA ILE A 52 10.85 7.93 -1.10
C ILE A 52 12.28 8.42 -1.30
N GLU A 53 12.48 9.72 -1.16
CA GLU A 53 13.81 10.32 -1.26
C GLU A 53 14.66 9.99 -0.01
N PRO A 54 16.00 9.99 -0.13
CA PRO A 54 16.88 9.67 1.00
C PRO A 54 16.67 10.55 2.24
N THR A 55 16.29 11.81 2.04
CA THR A 55 15.98 12.79 3.09
C THR A 55 14.77 12.34 3.92
N HIS A 56 13.68 11.99 3.25
CA HIS A 56 12.47 11.46 3.86
C HIS A 56 12.73 10.10 4.53
N PHE A 57 13.53 9.23 3.91
CA PHE A 57 13.89 7.93 4.49
C PHE A 57 14.68 8.09 5.79
N SER A 58 15.65 9.01 5.81
CA SER A 58 16.45 9.30 7.00
C SER A 58 15.58 9.84 8.13
N TYR A 59 14.66 10.77 7.81
CA TYR A 59 13.71 11.32 8.78
C TYR A 59 12.79 10.23 9.37
N LEU A 60 12.20 9.39 8.53
CA LEU A 60 11.34 8.29 8.97
C LEU A 60 12.10 7.29 9.85
N SER A 61 13.31 6.93 9.46
CA SER A 61 14.15 5.98 10.21
C SER A 61 14.48 6.53 11.60
N LEU A 62 14.81 7.82 11.70
CA LEU A 62 15.09 8.48 12.98
C LEU A 62 13.85 8.48 13.89
N ARG A 63 12.69 8.90 13.36
CA ARG A 63 11.43 8.98 14.11
C ARG A 63 10.96 7.59 14.56
N LEU A 64 11.17 6.56 13.74
CA LEU A 64 10.89 5.16 14.11
C LEU A 64 11.78 4.70 15.27
N MET A 65 13.08 4.95 15.19
CA MET A 65 14.02 4.55 16.25
C MET A 65 13.74 5.27 17.58
N GLN A 66 13.21 6.49 17.51
CA GLN A 66 12.77 7.25 18.68
C GLN A 66 11.41 6.79 19.24
N GLY A 67 10.67 5.93 18.53
CA GLY A 67 9.30 5.56 18.87
C GLY A 67 8.30 6.72 18.77
N SER A 68 8.65 7.78 18.04
CA SER A 68 7.86 9.02 17.94
C SER A 68 7.09 9.16 16.63
N LEU A 69 7.30 8.24 15.67
CA LEU A 69 6.60 8.27 14.39
C LEU A 69 5.12 7.92 14.57
N THR A 70 4.23 8.85 14.21
CA THR A 70 2.79 8.59 14.15
C THR A 70 2.32 8.33 12.72
N PRO A 71 1.16 7.66 12.53
CA PRO A 71 0.53 7.55 11.21
C PRO A 71 0.24 8.90 10.55
N ASN A 72 -0.13 9.92 11.32
CA ASN A 72 -0.42 11.25 10.79
C ASN A 72 0.84 11.92 10.24
N ASP A 73 1.97 11.84 10.94
CA ASP A 73 3.26 12.35 10.45
C ASP A 73 3.60 11.74 9.09
N LEU A 74 3.36 10.44 8.93
CA LEU A 74 3.61 9.72 7.69
C LEU A 74 2.67 10.15 6.57
N PHE A 75 1.38 10.34 6.89
CA PHE A 75 0.38 10.77 5.92
C PHE A 75 0.65 12.20 5.43
N GLU A 76 0.98 13.13 6.32
CA GLU A 76 1.34 14.50 5.94
C GLU A 76 2.59 14.54 5.07
N MET A 77 3.63 13.75 5.43
CA MET A 77 4.84 13.64 4.62
C MET A 77 4.51 13.16 3.20
N LEU A 78 3.68 12.11 3.07
CA LEU A 78 3.29 11.56 1.77
C LEU A 78 2.38 12.51 0.97
N GLU A 79 1.48 13.23 1.61
CA GLU A 79 0.65 14.27 0.98
C GLU A 79 1.53 15.40 0.42
N ASN A 80 2.54 15.85 1.19
CA ASN A 80 3.50 16.85 0.73
C ASN A 80 4.36 16.36 -0.44
N MET A 81 4.57 15.05 -0.56
CA MET A 81 5.19 14.42 -1.73
C MET A 81 4.25 14.26 -2.94
N GLY A 82 3.00 14.68 -2.83
CA GLY A 82 1.98 14.51 -3.89
C GLY A 82 1.48 13.07 -4.03
N GLN A 83 1.73 12.21 -3.05
CA GLN A 83 1.26 10.83 -3.08
C GLN A 83 -0.20 10.78 -2.61
N PRO A 84 -1.10 10.08 -3.33
CA PRO A 84 -2.46 9.90 -2.88
C PRO A 84 -2.49 8.92 -1.71
N VAL A 85 -2.76 9.44 -0.50
CA VAL A 85 -2.85 8.62 0.71
C VAL A 85 -4.29 8.53 1.19
N LYS A 86 -4.69 7.34 1.62
CA LYS A 86 -5.95 7.16 2.36
C LYS A 86 -5.65 7.26 3.85
N LYS A 87 -6.17 8.30 4.50
CA LYS A 87 -6.17 8.41 5.97
C LYS A 87 -7.13 7.35 6.55
N ALA A 88 -6.60 6.16 6.74
CA ALA A 88 -7.27 5.00 7.32
C ALA A 88 -6.38 4.43 8.44
N ASP A 89 -6.90 3.49 9.23
CA ASP A 89 -6.18 2.91 10.36
C ASP A 89 -4.91 2.17 9.88
N LEU A 90 -3.77 2.85 9.96
CA LEU A 90 -2.47 2.30 9.60
C LEU A 90 -1.95 1.46 10.76
N LYS A 91 -1.74 0.17 10.52
CA LYS A 91 -1.27 -0.78 11.53
C LYS A 91 0.24 -0.95 11.53
N ARG A 92 0.88 -0.85 10.36
CA ARG A 92 2.32 -1.05 10.22
C ARG A 92 2.87 -0.27 9.02
N LEU A 93 4.10 0.18 9.18
CA LEU A 93 4.95 0.73 8.12
C LEU A 93 6.05 -0.29 7.79
N GLY A 94 6.23 -0.61 6.50
CA GLY A 94 7.40 -1.31 5.98
C GLY A 94 8.36 -0.30 5.36
N ILE A 95 9.65 -0.41 5.68
CA ILE A 95 10.71 0.41 5.10
C ILE A 95 11.66 -0.50 4.34
N HIS A 96 11.98 -0.14 3.10
CA HIS A 96 12.71 -0.99 2.17
C HIS A 96 13.88 -0.22 1.53
N TYR A 97 15.01 -0.90 1.45
CA TYR A 97 16.17 -0.48 0.67
C TYR A 97 16.55 -1.57 -0.31
N ASP A 98 16.62 -1.22 -1.59
CA ASP A 98 17.09 -2.11 -2.66
C ASP A 98 18.60 -1.90 -2.84
N PHE A 99 19.41 -2.92 -2.51
CA PHE A 99 20.87 -2.83 -2.60
C PHE A 99 21.39 -2.75 -4.04
N GLU A 100 20.69 -3.36 -5.00
CA GLU A 100 21.11 -3.35 -6.42
C GLU A 100 20.82 -1.98 -7.04
N LYS A 101 19.60 -1.48 -6.85
CA LYS A 101 19.14 -0.22 -7.45
C LYS A 101 19.50 1.00 -6.62
N LYS A 102 19.91 0.80 -5.36
CA LYS A 102 20.16 1.85 -4.37
C LYS A 102 18.96 2.77 -4.16
N THR A 103 17.75 2.22 -4.23
CA THR A 103 16.49 2.96 -4.09
C THR A 103 15.83 2.69 -2.74
N TYR A 104 15.07 3.68 -2.27
CA TYR A 104 14.33 3.64 -1.02
C TYR A 104 12.84 3.62 -1.30
N SER A 105 12.11 2.84 -0.52
CA SER A 105 10.65 2.82 -0.62
C SER A 105 9.99 2.39 0.67
N ILE A 106 8.70 2.67 0.78
CA ILE A 106 7.88 2.27 1.92
C ILE A 106 6.62 1.53 1.48
N SER A 107 6.12 0.66 2.35
CA SER A 107 4.83 -0.01 2.18
C SER A 107 3.92 0.28 3.37
N LEU A 108 2.65 0.58 3.08
CA LEU A 108 1.65 0.91 4.09
C LEU A 108 0.73 -0.29 4.33
N PHE A 109 0.65 -0.74 5.59
CA PHE A 109 -0.21 -1.86 5.98
C PHE A 109 -1.35 -1.34 6.87
N TYR A 110 -2.54 -1.25 6.29
CA TYR A 110 -3.75 -0.84 6.98
C TYR A 110 -4.38 -2.00 7.76
N GLN A 111 -5.12 -1.67 8.81
CA GLN A 111 -5.94 -2.61 9.54
C GLN A 111 -7.02 -3.17 8.62
N LYS A 112 -7.16 -4.50 8.61
CA LYS A 112 -8.29 -5.14 7.92
C LYS A 112 -9.56 -4.78 8.70
N ASN A 113 -10.54 -4.19 8.05
CA ASN A 113 -11.88 -4.10 8.61
C ASN A 113 -12.38 -5.54 8.81
N SER A 114 -12.36 -6.04 10.04
CA SER A 114 -13.23 -7.17 10.42
C SER A 114 -14.60 -6.58 10.68
N LYS A 115 -15.45 -6.60 9.66
CA LYS A 115 -16.90 -6.54 9.84
C LYS A 115 -17.53 -7.62 8.99
#